data_AF-A0A6L8H7H2-F1
#
_entry.id   AF-A0A6L8H7H2-F1
#
_cell.length_a   1.000
_cell.length_b   1.000
_cell.length_c   1.000
_cell.angle_alpha   90.00
_cell.angle_beta   90.00
_cell.angle_gamma   90.00
#
_symmetry.space_group_name_H-M   'P 1'
#
loop_
_entity.id
_entity.type
_entity.pdbx_description
1 polymer ?
#
loop_
_entity_poly.entity_id
_entity_poly.type
_entity_poly.pdbx_seq_one_letter_code
_entity_poly.pdbx_strand_id
1 'polypeptide(L)'
;PHVFSAASDEAPKLDSEQVVTQWEAIKQAERSTESDSILAGIPASLPSLLRAHQIQKRAARVGFDWETPEQVFEKLDEELEELQAAAPCLPDAGPSVQEPETNAAIEHELGDVLFTIVNVARFLRINPEEALRKANNRFTARFRYMERQGAQENKTLGEMTALEWDTLWEAAKIQETTEGPQRTVTLETRDQDHE
;
A
#
# COMPACT_ATOMS: atom_id res chain seq x y z
N PRO A 1 7.01 35.30 26.44
CA PRO A 1 5.94 34.66 27.23
C PRO A 1 4.87 34.08 26.30
N HIS A 2 4.98 32.78 26.00
CA HIS A 2 3.95 32.04 25.28
C HIS A 2 3.27 31.12 26.29
N VAL A 3 1.98 31.36 26.51
CA VAL A 3 1.10 30.45 27.24
C VAL A 3 0.03 30.04 26.23
N PHE A 4 0.17 28.83 25.70
CA PHE A 4 -0.98 28.05 25.32
C PHE A 4 -1.05 26.86 26.27
N SER A 5 -2.14 26.87 27.01
CA SER A 5 -2.51 25.97 28.09
C SER A 5 -2.50 24.50 27.66
N ALA A 6 -2.10 23.64 28.59
CA ALA A 6 -2.21 22.20 28.52
C ALA A 6 -3.62 21.77 28.10
N ALA A 7 -3.75 21.34 26.84
CA ALA A 7 -4.83 20.47 26.42
C ALA A 7 -4.36 19.03 26.69
N SER A 8 -5.14 18.34 27.50
CA SER A 8 -4.98 16.96 27.94
C SER A 8 -4.60 15.99 26.82
N ASP A 9 -3.63 15.13 27.16
CA ASP A 9 -2.91 14.12 26.36
C ASP A 9 -3.77 12.92 25.89
N GLU A 10 -5.04 13.13 25.53
CA GLU A 10 -5.92 12.07 25.00
C GLU A 10 -6.72 12.58 23.81
N ALA A 11 -6.04 12.97 22.73
CA ALA A 11 -6.66 12.90 21.42
C ALA A 11 -6.72 11.41 21.03
N PRO A 12 -7.90 10.83 20.73
CA PRO A 12 -7.95 9.47 20.25
C PRO A 12 -7.09 9.38 18.98
N LYS A 13 -6.16 8.42 18.93
CA LYS A 13 -5.47 8.07 17.68
C LYS A 13 -6.56 7.58 16.72
N LEU A 14 -7.06 8.49 15.89
CA LEU A 14 -8.04 8.16 14.88
C LEU A 14 -7.39 7.16 13.93
N ASP A 15 -8.03 6.01 13.74
CA ASP A 15 -7.63 5.07 12.71
C ASP A 15 -7.80 5.71 11.33
N SER A 16 -7.08 5.22 10.33
CA SER A 16 -7.10 5.76 8.97
C SER A 16 -8.54 5.85 8.42
N GLU A 17 -9.40 4.88 8.74
CA GLU A 17 -10.83 4.92 8.39
C GLU A 17 -11.61 6.03 9.13
N GLN A 18 -11.27 6.32 10.39
CA GLN A 18 -11.91 7.37 11.17
C GLN A 18 -11.49 8.76 10.69
N VAL A 19 -10.22 8.93 10.29
CA VAL A 19 -9.72 10.14 9.65
C VAL A 19 -10.46 10.38 8.32
N VAL A 20 -10.63 9.32 7.52
CA VAL A 20 -11.37 9.40 6.25
C VAL A 20 -12.84 9.76 6.47
N THR A 21 -13.51 9.10 7.42
CA THR A 21 -14.93 9.32 7.70
C THR A 21 -15.19 10.73 8.24
N GLN A 22 -14.36 11.19 9.17
CA GLN A 22 -14.47 12.52 9.75
C GLN A 22 -14.18 13.60 8.70
N TRP A 23 -13.20 13.37 7.83
CA TRP A 23 -12.92 14.27 6.71
C TRP A 23 -14.05 14.32 5.68
N GLU A 24 -14.63 13.17 5.29
CA GLU A 24 -15.77 13.12 4.36
C GLU A 24 -16.98 13.89 4.93
N ALA A 25 -17.26 13.74 6.23
CA ALA A 25 -18.35 14.43 6.92
C ALA A 25 -18.13 15.96 6.99
N ILE A 26 -16.91 16.41 7.33
CA ILE A 26 -16.57 17.84 7.36
C ILE A 26 -16.65 18.45 5.95
N LYS A 27 -16.15 17.76 4.93
CA LYS A 27 -16.16 18.28 3.54
C LYS A 27 -17.52 18.24 2.88
N GLN A 28 -18.41 17.32 3.26
CA GLN A 28 -19.80 17.37 2.81
C GLN A 28 -20.54 18.59 3.38
N ALA A 29 -20.20 19.01 4.61
CA ALA A 29 -20.73 20.21 5.24
C ALA A 29 -20.09 21.52 4.71
N GLU A 30 -18.84 21.49 4.24
CA GLU A 30 -18.09 22.65 3.71
C GLU A 30 -18.23 22.87 2.20
N ARG A 31 -19.11 22.14 1.49
CA ARG A 31 -19.33 22.37 0.05
C ARG A 31 -19.86 23.78 -0.21
N SER A 32 -18.94 24.70 -0.48
CA SER A 32 -19.20 25.99 -1.11
C SER A 32 -19.57 25.78 -2.57
N THR A 33 -20.40 26.69 -3.09
CA THR A 33 -20.99 26.69 -4.44
C THR A 33 -19.99 27.04 -5.56
N GLU A 34 -18.69 26.93 -5.34
CA GLU A 34 -17.65 27.48 -6.25
C GLU A 34 -16.63 26.45 -6.75
N SER A 35 -17.05 25.23 -7.05
CA SER A 35 -16.16 24.33 -7.80
C SER A 35 -16.94 23.34 -8.66
N ASP A 36 -16.97 23.58 -9.96
CA ASP A 36 -17.58 22.71 -10.98
C ASP A 36 -16.84 21.37 -11.17
N SER A 37 -15.82 21.06 -10.35
CA SER A 37 -15.08 19.81 -10.46
C SER A 37 -15.62 18.74 -9.51
N ILE A 38 -15.86 17.55 -10.06
CA ILE A 38 -16.20 16.33 -9.30
C ILE A 38 -15.14 15.99 -8.24
N LEU A 39 -13.88 16.37 -8.50
CA LEU A 39 -12.75 16.12 -7.60
C LEU A 39 -12.56 17.22 -6.55
N ALA A 40 -13.36 18.29 -6.58
CA ALA A 40 -13.14 19.45 -5.73
C ALA A 40 -13.32 19.17 -4.24
N GLY A 41 -12.35 19.62 -3.44
CA GLY A 41 -12.38 19.45 -2.00
C GLY A 41 -11.61 18.22 -1.50
N ILE A 42 -11.01 17.39 -2.37
CA ILE A 42 -9.96 16.41 -1.97
C ILE A 42 -8.69 17.21 -1.58
N PRO A 43 -8.22 17.17 -0.32
CA PRO A 43 -7.03 17.90 0.09
C PRO A 43 -5.80 17.39 -0.62
N ALA A 44 -4.94 18.33 -1.00
CA ALA A 44 -3.63 17.98 -1.52
C ALA A 44 -2.70 17.37 -0.45
N SER A 45 -2.99 17.62 0.83
CA SER A 45 -2.22 17.14 1.99
C SER A 45 -2.52 15.70 2.39
N LEU A 46 -3.48 15.02 1.75
CA LEU A 46 -3.73 13.61 2.02
C LEU A 46 -2.52 12.76 1.58
N PRO A 47 -2.20 11.67 2.30
CA PRO A 47 -1.28 10.65 1.82
C PRO A 47 -1.66 10.16 0.42
N SER A 48 -0.66 9.90 -0.42
CA SER A 48 -0.87 9.69 -1.87
C SER A 48 -1.82 8.54 -2.19
N LEU A 49 -1.72 7.39 -1.50
CA LEU A 49 -2.62 6.25 -1.75
C LEU A 49 -4.05 6.58 -1.33
N LEU A 50 -4.22 7.23 -0.18
CA LEU A 50 -5.54 7.65 0.27
C LEU A 50 -6.15 8.71 -0.66
N ARG A 51 -5.32 9.63 -1.17
CA ARG A 51 -5.74 10.65 -2.14
C ARG A 51 -6.20 10.00 -3.45
N ALA A 52 -5.41 9.06 -4.01
CA ALA A 52 -5.77 8.31 -5.20
C ALA A 52 -7.10 7.55 -4.99
N HIS A 53 -7.27 6.91 -3.83
CA HIS A 53 -8.51 6.20 -3.49
C HIS A 53 -9.73 7.14 -3.48
N GLN A 54 -9.58 8.35 -2.92
CA GLN A 54 -10.65 9.35 -2.92
C GLN A 54 -10.95 9.90 -4.32
N ILE A 55 -9.91 10.12 -5.16
CA ILE A 55 -10.08 10.54 -6.55
C ILE A 55 -10.93 9.50 -7.31
N GLN A 56 -10.54 8.22 -7.21
CA GLN A 56 -11.23 7.12 -7.90
C GLN A 56 -12.66 6.91 -7.36
N LYS A 57 -12.88 6.97 -6.04
CA LYS A 57 -14.24 6.90 -5.46
C LYS A 57 -15.15 8.00 -5.99
N ARG A 58 -14.62 9.20 -6.25
CA ARG A 58 -15.42 10.31 -6.79
C ARG A 58 -15.68 10.18 -8.28
N ALA A 59 -14.70 9.72 -9.05
CA ALA A 59 -14.90 9.40 -10.47
C ALA A 59 -15.98 8.33 -10.64
N ALA A 60 -15.94 7.27 -9.83
CA ALA A 60 -16.93 6.20 -9.84
C ALA A 60 -18.37 6.68 -9.56
N ARG A 61 -18.55 7.72 -8.71
CA ARG A 61 -19.88 8.28 -8.40
C ARG A 61 -20.61 8.89 -9.60
N VAL A 62 -19.88 9.28 -10.64
CA VAL A 62 -20.47 9.81 -11.88
C VAL A 62 -20.52 8.76 -12.99
N GLY A 63 -20.26 7.50 -12.68
CA GLY A 63 -20.25 6.39 -13.64
C GLY A 63 -18.94 6.24 -14.41
N PHE A 64 -17.88 6.97 -14.04
CA PHE A 64 -16.53 6.72 -14.57
C PHE A 64 -15.88 5.61 -13.73
N ASP A 65 -16.27 4.38 -14.03
CA ASP A 65 -15.81 3.19 -13.32
C ASP A 65 -15.78 1.96 -14.25
N TRP A 66 -15.06 0.92 -13.83
CA TRP A 66 -15.05 -0.39 -14.46
C TRP A 66 -16.31 -1.17 -14.05
N GLU A 67 -16.75 -2.08 -14.91
CA GLU A 67 -17.96 -2.86 -14.67
C GLU A 67 -17.71 -4.03 -13.72
N THR A 68 -16.51 -4.61 -13.77
CA THR A 68 -16.15 -5.78 -12.98
C THR A 68 -14.73 -5.68 -12.39
N PRO A 69 -14.45 -6.35 -11.26
CA PRO A 69 -13.09 -6.40 -10.70
C PRO A 69 -12.05 -6.97 -11.67
N GLU A 70 -12.43 -7.93 -12.51
CA GLU A 70 -11.54 -8.59 -13.46
C GLU A 70 -10.93 -7.59 -14.45
N GLN A 71 -11.72 -6.61 -14.93
CA GLN A 71 -11.22 -5.56 -15.81
C GLN A 71 -10.11 -4.71 -15.17
N VAL A 72 -10.14 -4.54 -13.85
CA VAL A 72 -9.11 -3.78 -13.13
C VAL A 72 -7.83 -4.61 -12.97
N PHE A 73 -7.95 -5.92 -12.80
CA PHE A 73 -6.79 -6.82 -12.79
C PHE A 73 -6.16 -6.93 -14.18
N GLU A 74 -6.95 -7.02 -15.25
CA GLU A 74 -6.46 -6.96 -16.63
C GLU A 74 -5.71 -5.65 -16.88
N LYS A 75 -6.25 -4.52 -16.41
CA LYS A 75 -5.55 -3.23 -16.52
C LYS A 75 -4.26 -3.23 -15.70
N LEU A 76 -4.24 -3.83 -14.51
CA LEU A 76 -3.01 -3.95 -13.71
C LEU A 76 -1.92 -4.73 -14.46
N ASP A 77 -2.28 -5.81 -15.14
CA ASP A 77 -1.34 -6.58 -15.95
C ASP A 77 -0.78 -5.73 -17.09
N GLU A 78 -1.61 -4.93 -17.77
CA GLU A 78 -1.18 -3.97 -18.81
C GLU A 78 -0.19 -2.92 -18.26
N GLU A 79 -0.50 -2.27 -17.13
CA GLU A 79 0.40 -1.27 -16.51
C GLU A 79 1.75 -1.89 -16.09
N LEU A 80 1.75 -3.15 -15.68
CA LEU A 80 2.97 -3.88 -15.34
C LEU A 80 3.82 -4.18 -16.58
N GLU A 81 3.19 -4.49 -17.72
CA GLU A 81 3.88 -4.66 -19.00
C GLU A 81 4.50 -3.34 -19.48
N GLU A 82 3.78 -2.21 -19.34
CA GLU A 82 4.28 -0.88 -19.68
C GLU A 82 5.46 -0.46 -18.79
N LEU A 83 5.39 -0.70 -17.47
CA LEU A 83 6.51 -0.48 -16.56
C LEU A 83 7.74 -1.33 -16.90
N GLN A 84 7.55 -2.60 -17.28
CA GLN A 84 8.66 -3.47 -17.70
C GLN A 84 9.29 -2.97 -19.01
N ALA A 85 8.48 -2.50 -19.96
CA ALA A 85 8.97 -1.91 -21.20
C ALA A 85 9.74 -0.60 -20.97
N ALA A 86 9.33 0.22 -19.99
CA ALA A 86 10.02 1.45 -19.60
C ALA A 86 11.34 1.19 -18.85
N ALA A 87 11.50 0.02 -18.22
CA ALA A 87 12.68 -0.40 -17.47
C ALA A 87 13.45 -1.59 -18.10
N PRO A 88 13.89 -1.52 -19.38
CA PRO A 88 14.42 -2.68 -20.11
C PRO A 88 15.77 -3.18 -19.60
N CYS A 89 16.49 -2.38 -18.82
CA CYS A 89 17.82 -2.70 -18.29
C CYS A 89 17.88 -2.32 -16.79
N LEU A 90 17.27 -3.14 -15.92
CA LEU A 90 17.55 -3.05 -14.49
C LEU A 90 18.99 -3.54 -14.25
N PRO A 91 19.88 -2.75 -13.62
CA PRO A 91 21.23 -3.20 -13.32
C PRO A 91 21.21 -4.37 -12.35
N ASP A 92 22.08 -5.36 -12.57
CA ASP A 92 22.21 -6.55 -11.70
C ASP A 92 22.52 -6.21 -10.23
N ALA A 93 23.12 -5.05 -9.95
CA ALA A 93 23.20 -4.42 -8.64
C ALA A 93 23.90 -3.05 -8.74
N GLY A 94 23.25 -1.97 -8.27
CA GLY A 94 23.88 -0.65 -8.08
C GLY A 94 23.00 0.50 -8.59
N PRO A 95 23.27 1.75 -8.15
CA PRO A 95 22.56 2.90 -8.69
C PRO A 95 22.93 3.05 -10.17
N SER A 96 22.03 2.67 -11.07
CA SER A 96 22.13 3.16 -12.44
C SER A 96 21.86 4.65 -12.44
N VAL A 97 22.84 5.41 -12.90
CA VAL A 97 22.56 6.72 -13.45
C VAL A 97 21.89 6.47 -14.80
N GLN A 98 20.58 6.20 -14.79
CA GLN A 98 19.76 6.18 -15.99
C GLN A 98 19.65 7.60 -16.53
N GLU A 99 19.51 7.75 -17.85
CA GLU A 99 19.25 9.05 -18.47
C GLU A 99 17.98 9.68 -17.86
N PRO A 100 17.94 11.02 -17.67
CA PRO A 100 16.79 11.69 -17.03
C PRO A 100 15.43 11.35 -17.66
N GLU A 101 15.39 11.16 -18.98
CA GLU A 101 14.18 10.79 -19.72
C GLU A 101 13.73 9.36 -19.40
N THR A 102 14.66 8.42 -19.27
CA THR A 102 14.35 7.04 -18.85
C THR A 102 13.82 6.99 -17.43
N ASN A 103 14.41 7.77 -16.51
CA ASN A 103 13.89 7.87 -15.13
C ASN A 103 12.47 8.43 -15.09
N ALA A 104 12.16 9.44 -15.92
CA ALA A 104 10.82 10.03 -15.97
C ALA A 104 9.78 9.07 -16.53
N ALA A 105 10.13 8.27 -17.55
CA ALA A 105 9.25 7.23 -18.08
C ALA A 105 8.98 6.14 -17.01
N ILE A 106 10.01 5.66 -16.33
CA ILE A 106 9.85 4.66 -15.26
C ILE A 106 8.98 5.21 -14.12
N GLU A 107 9.18 6.48 -13.72
CA GLU A 107 8.37 7.13 -12.69
C GLU A 107 6.90 7.24 -13.10
N HIS A 108 6.64 7.54 -14.37
CA HIS A 108 5.29 7.61 -14.94
C HIS A 108 4.58 6.26 -14.85
N GLU A 109 5.16 5.22 -15.44
CA GLU A 109 4.54 3.88 -15.46
C GLU A 109 4.43 3.28 -14.04
N LEU A 110 5.40 3.55 -13.17
CA LEU A 110 5.31 3.14 -11.76
C LEU A 110 4.14 3.85 -11.05
N GLY A 111 3.91 5.12 -11.38
CA GLY A 111 2.76 5.88 -10.92
C GLY A 111 1.44 5.24 -11.32
N ASP A 112 1.32 4.79 -12.57
CA ASP A 112 0.11 4.17 -13.09
C ASP A 112 -0.13 2.78 -12.51
N VAL A 113 0.92 1.97 -12.31
CA VAL A 113 0.84 0.71 -11.53
C VAL A 113 0.31 0.98 -10.11
N LEU A 114 0.88 1.96 -9.40
CA LEU A 114 0.44 2.30 -8.04
C LEU A 114 -1.01 2.81 -8.03
N PHE A 115 -1.41 3.61 -9.02
CA PHE A 115 -2.77 4.12 -9.15
C PHE A 115 -3.76 2.98 -9.42
N THR A 116 -3.40 2.02 -10.28
CA THR A 116 -4.23 0.86 -10.60
C THR A 116 -4.33 -0.11 -9.42
N ILE A 117 -3.26 -0.31 -8.62
CA ILE A 117 -3.33 -1.06 -7.36
C ILE A 117 -4.32 -0.42 -6.37
N VAL A 118 -4.36 0.92 -6.28
CA VAL A 118 -5.34 1.62 -5.46
C VAL A 118 -6.77 1.36 -5.96
N ASN A 119 -6.95 1.22 -7.27
CA ASN A 119 -8.23 0.88 -7.87
C ASN A 119 -8.65 -0.56 -7.55
N VAL A 120 -7.73 -1.52 -7.61
CA VAL A 120 -7.95 -2.89 -7.13
C VAL A 120 -8.41 -2.88 -5.67
N ALA A 121 -7.70 -2.14 -4.80
CA ALA A 121 -8.07 -2.02 -3.40
C ALA A 121 -9.49 -1.47 -3.22
N ARG A 122 -9.88 -0.45 -4.01
CA ARG A 122 -11.24 0.11 -3.99
C ARG A 122 -12.30 -0.92 -4.38
N PHE A 123 -12.08 -1.72 -5.42
CA PHE A 123 -13.00 -2.81 -5.81
C PHE A 123 -13.13 -3.87 -4.73
N LEU A 124 -12.02 -4.20 -4.07
CA LEU A 124 -12.00 -5.11 -2.92
C LEU A 124 -12.55 -4.47 -1.63
N ARG A 125 -12.95 -3.19 -1.66
CA ARG A 125 -13.42 -2.40 -0.51
C ARG A 125 -12.40 -2.33 0.63
N ILE A 126 -11.12 -2.29 0.27
CA ILE A 126 -9.98 -2.18 1.18
C ILE A 126 -9.44 -0.76 1.12
N ASN A 127 -9.10 -0.19 2.27
CA ASN A 127 -8.34 1.06 2.32
C ASN A 127 -6.86 0.78 1.98
N PRO A 128 -6.31 1.30 0.85
CA PRO A 128 -4.96 0.99 0.40
C PRO A 128 -3.88 1.55 1.35
N GLU A 129 -4.11 2.72 1.93
CA GLU A 129 -3.19 3.33 2.90
C GLU A 129 -3.06 2.44 4.14
N GLU A 130 -4.20 1.95 4.63
CA GLU A 130 -4.25 1.04 5.78
C GLU A 130 -3.63 -0.33 5.48
N ALA A 131 -3.88 -0.86 4.28
CA ALA A 131 -3.30 -2.12 3.83
C ALA A 131 -1.76 -2.04 3.79
N LEU A 132 -1.22 -0.95 3.22
CA LEU A 132 0.23 -0.71 3.19
C LEU A 132 0.79 -0.48 4.60
N ARG A 133 0.10 0.29 5.45
CA ARG A 133 0.49 0.48 6.86
C ARG A 133 0.62 -0.85 7.59
N LYS A 134 -0.36 -1.74 7.43
CA LYS A 134 -0.32 -3.10 7.99
C LYS A 134 0.84 -3.93 7.42
N ALA A 135 1.12 -3.82 6.12
CA ALA A 135 2.26 -4.51 5.50
C ALA A 135 3.61 -4.03 6.05
N ASN A 136 3.80 -2.71 6.18
CA ASN A 136 4.99 -2.09 6.74
C ASN A 136 5.23 -2.53 8.20
N ASN A 137 4.15 -2.61 8.99
CA ASN A 137 4.22 -3.09 10.37
C ASN A 137 4.64 -4.56 10.44
N ARG A 138 4.10 -5.44 9.58
CA ARG A 138 4.51 -6.85 9.52
C ARG A 138 5.98 -6.98 9.14
N PHE A 139 6.41 -6.27 8.10
CA PHE A 139 7.81 -6.27 7.68
C PHE A 139 8.73 -5.83 8.83
N THR A 140 8.39 -4.72 9.49
CA THR A 140 9.17 -4.17 10.62
C THR A 140 9.24 -5.15 11.79
N ALA A 141 8.12 -5.81 12.13
CA ALA A 141 8.08 -6.80 13.20
C ALA A 141 8.99 -8.00 12.88
N ARG A 142 8.93 -8.50 11.65
CA ARG A 142 9.78 -9.61 11.18
C ARG A 142 11.24 -9.24 11.17
N PHE A 143 11.59 -8.07 10.63
CA PHE A 143 12.97 -7.61 10.57
C PHE A 143 13.56 -7.45 11.98
N ARG A 144 12.82 -6.85 12.92
CA ARG A 144 13.23 -6.75 14.33
C ARG A 144 13.38 -8.11 15.01
N TYR A 145 12.57 -9.09 14.63
CA TYR A 145 12.76 -10.47 15.10
C TYR A 145 14.10 -11.02 14.61
N MET A 146 14.41 -10.89 13.32
CA MET A 146 15.68 -11.33 12.76
C MET A 146 16.87 -10.65 13.46
N GLU A 147 16.81 -9.33 13.70
CA GLU A 147 17.84 -8.60 14.44
C GLU A 147 18.08 -9.18 15.84
N ARG A 148 17.00 -9.48 16.57
CA ARG A 148 17.09 -10.09 17.91
C ARG A 148 17.66 -11.50 17.87
N GLN A 149 17.37 -12.28 16.83
CA GLN A 149 17.93 -13.63 16.70
C GLN A 149 19.41 -13.59 16.30
N GLY A 150 19.79 -12.72 15.37
CA GLY A 150 21.20 -12.52 15.03
C GLY A 150 22.04 -12.06 16.22
N ALA A 151 21.51 -11.16 17.03
CA ALA A 151 22.18 -10.70 18.24
C ALA A 151 22.44 -11.84 19.25
N GLN A 152 21.56 -12.86 19.33
CA GLN A 152 21.79 -14.04 20.18
C GLN A 152 22.94 -14.90 19.66
N GLU A 153 23.19 -14.89 18.35
CA GLU A 153 24.33 -15.55 17.71
C GLU A 153 25.59 -14.68 17.64
N ASN A 154 25.59 -13.48 18.26
CA ASN A 154 26.64 -12.47 18.14
C ASN A 154 26.94 -12.07 16.69
N LYS A 155 25.93 -12.11 15.80
CA LYS A 155 26.01 -11.67 14.40
C LYS A 155 25.07 -10.50 14.17
N THR A 156 25.47 -9.58 13.31
CA THR A 156 24.56 -8.59 12.71
C THR A 156 23.91 -9.17 11.47
N LEU A 157 22.77 -8.60 11.04
CA LEU A 157 22.12 -9.03 9.80
C LEU A 157 23.02 -8.82 8.58
N GLY A 158 23.87 -7.79 8.56
CA GLY A 158 24.80 -7.54 7.46
C GLY A 158 25.91 -8.59 7.30
N GLU A 159 26.17 -9.38 8.35
CA GLU A 159 27.18 -10.45 8.35
C GLU A 159 26.59 -11.82 7.99
N MET A 160 25.27 -11.91 7.85
CA MET A 160 24.56 -13.14 7.54
C MET A 160 24.49 -13.39 6.04
N THR A 161 24.41 -14.67 5.69
CA THR A 161 24.15 -15.14 4.34
C THR A 161 22.67 -15.04 3.98
N ALA A 162 22.36 -15.04 2.68
CA ALA A 162 20.97 -15.09 2.21
C ALA A 162 20.19 -16.28 2.79
N LEU A 163 20.83 -17.44 2.96
CA LEU A 163 20.21 -18.62 3.55
C LEU A 163 19.86 -18.42 5.05
N GLU A 164 20.74 -17.75 5.80
CA GLU A 164 20.48 -17.39 7.19
C GLU A 164 19.33 -16.37 7.28
N TRP A 165 19.28 -15.39 6.37
CA TRP A 165 18.14 -14.46 6.28
C TRP A 165 16.82 -15.18 6.00
N ASP A 166 16.79 -16.06 5.01
CA ASP A 166 15.57 -16.82 4.66
C ASP A 166 15.10 -17.66 5.85
N THR A 167 16.03 -18.33 6.55
CA THR A 167 15.71 -19.13 7.73
C THR A 167 15.10 -18.29 8.85
N LEU A 168 15.71 -17.14 9.17
CA LEU A 168 15.20 -16.25 10.21
C LEU A 168 13.87 -15.58 9.80
N TRP A 169 13.69 -15.31 8.51
CA TRP A 169 12.46 -14.73 7.96
C TRP A 169 11.28 -15.69 8.08
N GLU A 170 11.47 -16.96 7.73
CA GLU A 170 10.44 -17.99 7.92
C GLU A 170 10.11 -18.21 9.40
N ALA A 171 11.12 -18.22 10.28
CA ALA A 171 10.90 -18.27 11.73
C ALA A 171 10.09 -17.05 12.22
N ALA A 172 10.35 -15.86 11.70
CA ALA A 172 9.60 -14.65 12.03
C ALA A 172 8.12 -14.72 11.61
N LYS A 173 7.82 -15.31 10.44
CA LYS A 173 6.42 -15.53 9.98
C LYS A 173 5.65 -16.47 10.93
N ILE A 174 6.30 -17.53 11.42
CA ILE A 174 5.69 -18.49 12.35
C ILE A 174 5.36 -17.80 13.70
N GLN A 175 6.29 -17.01 14.23
CA GLN A 175 6.08 -16.25 15.47
C GLN A 175 4.90 -15.29 15.35
N GLU A 176 4.81 -14.53 14.25
CA GLU A 176 3.71 -13.61 13.97
C GLU A 176 2.35 -14.34 13.90
N THR A 177 2.30 -15.50 13.25
CA THR A 177 1.07 -16.29 13.08
C THR A 177 0.59 -16.90 14.40
N THR A 178 1.52 -17.20 15.31
CA THR A 178 1.22 -17.73 16.65
C THR A 178 0.65 -16.65 17.58
N GLU A 179 0.92 -15.37 17.30
CA GLU A 179 0.48 -14.21 18.08
C GLU A 179 -0.73 -13.45 17.44
N GLY A 180 -1.18 -13.83 16.24
CA GLY A 180 -2.24 -13.14 15.47
C GLY A 180 -3.49 -14.00 15.17
N PRO A 181 -4.62 -13.39 14.73
CA PRO A 181 -5.80 -14.14 14.34
C PRO A 181 -5.49 -15.03 13.12
N GLN A 182 -5.75 -16.34 13.27
CA GLN A 182 -5.43 -17.37 12.29
C GLN A 182 -6.01 -17.05 10.92
N ARG A 183 -5.16 -16.87 9.90
CA ARG A 183 -5.59 -16.85 8.50
C ARG A 183 -5.93 -18.27 8.07
N THR A 184 -7.21 -18.58 7.90
CA THR A 184 -7.67 -19.82 7.28
C THR A 184 -7.35 -19.73 5.78
N VAL A 185 -6.34 -20.47 5.32
CA VAL A 185 -6.13 -20.71 3.89
C VAL A 185 -6.89 -21.97 3.54
N THR A 186 -8.06 -21.82 2.92
CA THR A 186 -8.76 -22.95 2.29
C THR A 186 -8.10 -23.16 0.92
N LEU A 187 -7.20 -24.14 0.84
CA LEU A 187 -6.78 -24.70 -0.45
C LEU A 187 -7.90 -25.66 -0.88
N GLU A 188 -8.76 -25.21 -1.79
CA GLU A 188 -9.62 -26.14 -2.53
C GLU A 188 -8.72 -26.96 -3.46
N THR A 189 -8.49 -28.22 -3.09
CA THR A 189 -7.93 -29.23 -3.98
C THR A 189 -8.91 -29.43 -5.13
N ARG A 190 -8.51 -28.96 -6.31
CA ARG A 190 -9.20 -29.24 -7.57
C ARG A 190 -8.91 -30.70 -7.91
N ASP A 191 -9.80 -31.60 -7.50
CA ASP A 191 -9.82 -32.98 -7.99
C ASP A 191 -10.02 -32.95 -9.50
N GLN A 192 -8.97 -33.37 -10.21
CA GLN A 192 -9.08 -33.90 -11.56
C GLN A 192 -9.57 -35.34 -11.42
N ASP A 193 -10.87 -35.55 -11.57
CA ASP A 193 -11.38 -36.87 -11.90
C ASP A 193 -11.74 -36.91 -13.39
N HIS A 194 -11.02 -37.81 -14.04
CA HIS A 194 -11.25 -38.36 -15.37
C HIS A 194 -12.64 -38.97 -15.51
N GLU A 195 -13.35 -38.62 -16.58
CA GLU A 195 -13.99 -39.58 -17.50
C GLU A 195 -14.26 -38.93 -18.86
#